data_AF-A0A7C2YRV6-F1
#
_entry.id   AF-A0A7C2YRV6-F1
#
_cell.length_a   1.000
_cell.length_b   1.000
_cell.length_c   1.000
_cell.angle_alpha   90.00
_cell.angle_beta   90.00
_cell.angle_gamma   90.00
#
_symmetry.space_group_name_H-M   'P 1'
#
loop_
_entity.id
_entity.type
_entity.pdbx_description
1 polymer ?
#
loop_
_entity_poly.entity_id
_entity_poly.type
_entity_poly.pdbx_seq_one_letter_code
_entity_poly.pdbx_strand_id
1 'polypeptide(L)'
;MRSFRARMRFDAGWKHALRAFLPECLELLFPDLYAQIDWARGYQFLNTELMRPVPFLGRTQRFVDVLVRVYFRDGKERIVLLHIEIQAQRTANFPLQMFVYYYRVFDSYEFPELISLAILADNDPNWRPDTFERALAGCEVRFRFPTVKLLDFDEATLEQSRNPFALVVLAHLRALKTRGNPELMLREKLALVRQMHTRGYNPKQVIDLYRVVDYLMNLTKLQNQVVRELIQRLEAEQDMPLTSLEELAIEEGVRKGLRQGIQQGIQQGIQQGIQQGIQQGLRDGLVRATLRLLQTRFGEDALRLQPRLVQIESLEQLEALTAEAALAPSLEAFEGKLG
;
A
#
# COMPACT_ATOMS: atom_id res chain seq x y z
N MET A 1 9.86 1.16 -9.45
CA MET A 1 8.91 0.01 -9.43
C MET A 1 9.21 -1.05 -8.37
N ARG A 2 10.46 -1.55 -8.21
CA ARG A 2 10.80 -2.57 -7.19
C ARG A 2 10.59 -2.10 -5.73
N SER A 3 10.95 -0.85 -5.40
CA SER A 3 10.77 -0.27 -4.05
C SER A 3 9.29 -0.11 -3.64
N PHE A 4 8.43 0.25 -4.58
CA PHE A 4 6.99 0.42 -4.35
C PHE A 4 6.29 -0.91 -4.05
N ARG A 5 6.63 -1.98 -4.79
CA ARG A 5 6.09 -3.32 -4.53
C ARG A 5 6.56 -3.92 -3.21
N ALA A 6 7.82 -3.70 -2.84
CA ALA A 6 8.34 -4.10 -1.54
C ALA A 6 7.57 -3.40 -0.40
N ARG A 7 7.30 -2.10 -0.54
CA ARG A 7 6.51 -1.32 0.43
C ARG A 7 5.07 -1.81 0.58
N MET A 8 4.35 -2.09 -0.52
CA MET A 8 2.97 -2.61 -0.42
C MET A 8 2.89 -4.00 0.22
N ARG A 9 3.86 -4.90 -0.06
CA ARG A 9 3.90 -6.22 0.59
C ARG A 9 4.19 -6.11 2.08
N PHE A 10 5.12 -5.23 2.43
CA PHE A 10 5.49 -4.98 3.81
C PHE A 10 4.31 -4.46 4.63
N ASP A 11 3.61 -3.46 4.11
CA ASP A 11 2.37 -2.91 4.70
C ASP A 11 1.29 -4.00 4.86
N ALA A 12 1.08 -4.83 3.84
CA ALA A 12 0.13 -5.94 3.90
C ALA A 12 0.49 -6.98 4.96
N GLY A 13 1.79 -7.29 5.14
CA GLY A 13 2.27 -8.24 6.15
C GLY A 13 1.99 -7.77 7.57
N TRP A 14 2.28 -6.50 7.84
CA TRP A 14 2.03 -5.90 9.14
C TRP A 14 0.55 -5.71 9.46
N LYS A 15 -0.27 -5.31 8.48
CA LYS A 15 -1.73 -5.27 8.62
C LYS A 15 -2.31 -6.65 8.93
N HIS A 16 -1.80 -7.69 8.28
CA HIS A 16 -2.19 -9.06 8.58
C HIS A 16 -1.75 -9.48 9.99
N ALA A 17 -0.51 -9.19 10.38
CA ALA A 17 0.01 -9.48 11.73
C ALA A 17 -0.83 -8.83 12.83
N LEU A 18 -1.12 -7.53 12.71
CA LEU A 18 -1.95 -6.82 13.68
C LEU A 18 -3.38 -7.38 13.76
N ARG A 19 -3.95 -7.81 12.62
CA ARG A 19 -5.30 -8.41 12.61
C ARG A 19 -5.34 -9.80 13.25
N ALA A 20 -4.28 -10.59 13.08
CA ALA A 20 -4.19 -11.94 13.62
C ALA A 20 -3.79 -11.97 15.10
N PHE A 21 -2.99 -11.01 15.55
CA PHE A 21 -2.28 -11.06 16.84
C PHE A 21 -2.36 -9.74 17.62
N LEU A 22 -3.51 -9.03 17.56
CA LEU A 22 -3.63 -7.72 18.24
C LEU A 22 -3.35 -7.79 19.75
N PRO A 23 -3.94 -8.74 20.52
CA PRO A 23 -3.65 -8.82 21.95
C PRO A 23 -2.17 -9.05 22.23
N GLU A 24 -1.55 -9.98 21.51
CA GLU A 24 -0.14 -10.33 21.66
C GLU A 24 0.78 -9.17 21.23
N CYS A 25 0.37 -8.39 20.22
CA CYS A 25 1.05 -7.16 19.82
C CYS A 25 1.06 -6.12 20.95
N LEU A 26 -0.10 -5.84 21.54
CA LEU A 26 -0.19 -4.86 22.62
C LEU A 26 0.51 -5.36 23.88
N GLU A 27 0.42 -6.65 24.20
CA GLU A 27 1.14 -7.24 25.33
C GLU A 27 2.64 -7.03 25.20
N LEU A 28 3.20 -7.25 24.01
CA LEU A 28 4.64 -7.14 23.76
C LEU A 28 5.11 -5.69 23.65
N LEU A 29 4.37 -4.85 22.93
CA LEU A 29 4.84 -3.51 22.55
C LEU A 29 4.30 -2.40 23.46
N PHE A 30 3.10 -2.57 24.02
CA PHE A 30 2.42 -1.57 24.85
C PHE A 30 1.84 -2.21 26.12
N PRO A 31 2.67 -2.84 26.97
CA PRO A 31 2.20 -3.68 28.09
C PRO A 31 1.29 -2.93 29.08
N ASP A 32 1.60 -1.65 29.35
CA ASP A 32 0.78 -0.81 30.24
C ASP A 32 -0.64 -0.59 29.68
N LEU A 33 -0.77 -0.46 28.35
CA LEU A 33 -2.06 -0.33 27.69
C LEU A 33 -2.78 -1.69 27.64
N TYR A 34 -2.05 -2.76 27.33
CA TYR A 34 -2.60 -4.12 27.32
C TYR A 34 -3.27 -4.48 28.67
N ALA A 35 -2.63 -4.11 29.79
CA ALA A 35 -3.14 -4.38 31.13
C ALA A 35 -4.48 -3.66 31.44
N GLN A 36 -4.73 -2.52 30.79
CA GLN A 36 -5.95 -1.73 30.98
C GLN A 36 -7.14 -2.26 30.17
N ILE A 37 -6.91 -3.04 29.12
CA ILE A 37 -7.95 -3.54 28.21
C ILE A 37 -8.65 -4.78 28.80
N ASP A 38 -9.98 -4.77 28.75
CA ASP A 38 -10.83 -5.92 29.05
C ASP A 38 -10.95 -6.84 27.84
N TRP A 39 -10.01 -7.79 27.75
CA TRP A 39 -9.97 -8.78 26.69
C TRP A 39 -11.14 -9.77 26.73
N ALA A 40 -11.83 -9.93 27.87
CA ALA A 40 -12.97 -10.83 27.99
C ALA A 40 -14.21 -10.29 27.27
N ARG A 41 -14.37 -8.97 27.19
CA ARG A 41 -15.39 -8.30 26.36
C ARG A 41 -15.09 -8.37 24.85
N GLY A 42 -13.87 -8.74 24.48
CA GLY A 42 -13.41 -8.77 23.09
C GLY A 42 -13.15 -7.38 22.51
N TYR A 43 -12.86 -7.34 21.21
CA TYR A 43 -12.52 -6.13 20.47
C TYR A 43 -13.05 -6.20 19.04
N GLN A 44 -13.18 -5.05 18.37
CA GLN A 44 -13.73 -4.95 17.03
C GLN A 44 -12.86 -4.06 16.12
N PHE A 45 -12.42 -4.61 14.99
CA PHE A 45 -11.79 -3.79 13.94
C PHE A 45 -12.84 -2.93 13.24
N LEU A 46 -12.57 -1.63 13.10
CA LEU A 46 -13.44 -0.69 12.40
C LEU A 46 -12.93 -0.43 10.98
N ASN A 47 -13.86 -0.12 10.07
CA ASN A 47 -13.49 0.22 8.70
C ASN A 47 -12.88 1.61 8.63
N THR A 48 -11.68 1.72 8.05
CA THR A 48 -10.96 2.99 7.88
C THR A 48 -11.24 3.66 6.54
N GLU A 49 -11.95 3.00 5.60
CA GLU A 49 -12.29 3.53 4.27
C GLU A 49 -13.34 4.66 4.29
N LEU A 50 -14.09 4.80 5.38
CA LEU A 50 -15.12 5.85 5.55
C LEU A 50 -14.52 7.27 5.69
N MET A 51 -13.19 7.38 5.76
CA MET A 51 -12.47 8.62 5.98
C MET A 51 -12.16 9.34 4.63
N ARG A 52 -12.80 10.50 4.39
CA ARG A 52 -12.60 11.37 3.19
C ARG A 52 -11.12 11.66 2.84
N PRO A 53 -10.69 11.69 1.56
CA PRO A 53 -9.29 11.97 1.22
C PRO A 53 -8.85 13.41 1.57
N VAL A 54 -7.60 13.59 2.03
CA VAL A 54 -7.00 14.91 2.34
C VAL A 54 -6.07 15.35 1.20
N PRO A 55 -6.35 16.47 0.50
CA PRO A 55 -5.56 16.89 -0.67
C PRO A 55 -4.10 17.26 -0.38
N PHE A 56 -3.80 17.75 0.83
CA PHE A 56 -2.52 18.37 1.18
C PHE A 56 -1.40 17.36 1.55
N LEU A 57 -1.74 16.10 1.85
CA LEU A 57 -0.77 15.06 2.25
C LEU A 57 -0.19 14.26 1.07
N GLY A 58 -0.44 14.70 -0.17
CA GLY A 58 -0.05 14.00 -1.39
C GLY A 58 -1.14 13.03 -1.87
N ARG A 59 -1.26 12.88 -3.19
CA ARG A 59 -2.36 12.25 -3.95
C ARG A 59 -2.67 10.77 -3.68
N THR A 60 -2.19 10.16 -2.61
CA THR A 60 -2.54 8.78 -2.25
C THR A 60 -3.35 8.79 -0.95
N GLN A 61 -4.60 8.32 -1.05
CA GLN A 61 -5.43 7.93 0.10
C GLN A 61 -4.55 7.17 1.09
N ARG A 62 -4.21 7.79 2.21
CA ARG A 62 -3.61 7.09 3.33
C ARG A 62 -4.69 6.97 4.39
N PHE A 63 -5.14 5.74 4.54
CA PHE A 63 -6.03 5.32 5.60
C PHE A 63 -5.17 4.98 6.83
N VAL A 64 -5.73 5.17 8.01
CA VAL A 64 -5.18 4.59 9.25
C VAL A 64 -4.95 3.09 9.03
N ASP A 65 -3.76 2.57 9.36
CA ASP A 65 -3.42 1.17 9.03
C ASP A 65 -4.33 0.18 9.76
N VAL A 66 -4.59 0.43 11.04
CA VAL A 66 -5.52 -0.36 11.88
C VAL A 66 -6.26 0.59 12.81
N LEU A 67 -7.58 0.39 12.92
CA LEU A 67 -8.47 1.04 13.86
C LEU A 67 -9.26 -0.03 14.62
N VAL A 68 -9.16 -0.04 15.94
CA VAL A 68 -9.80 -1.07 16.78
C VAL A 68 -10.58 -0.41 17.89
N ARG A 69 -11.81 -0.85 18.12
CA ARG A 69 -12.61 -0.57 19.32
C ARG A 69 -12.29 -1.61 20.39
N VAL A 70 -11.85 -1.16 21.55
CA VAL A 70 -11.61 -1.98 22.76
C VAL A 70 -12.35 -1.39 23.96
N TYR A 71 -12.52 -2.19 25.03
CA TYR A 71 -13.11 -1.79 26.30
C TYR A 71 -12.05 -1.77 27.40
N PHE A 72 -12.13 -0.83 28.33
CA PHE A 72 -11.21 -0.75 29.47
C PHE A 72 -11.83 -1.40 30.71
N ARG A 73 -10.97 -1.91 31.60
CA ARG A 73 -11.38 -2.62 32.83
C ARG A 73 -11.90 -1.71 33.94
N ASP A 74 -11.76 -0.40 33.79
CA ASP A 74 -12.06 0.57 34.85
C ASP A 74 -13.55 0.96 34.95
N GLY A 75 -14.44 0.12 34.39
CA GLY A 75 -15.88 0.28 34.51
C GLY A 75 -16.48 1.42 33.68
N LYS A 76 -15.65 2.21 32.99
CA LYS A 76 -16.11 3.23 32.05
C LYS A 76 -16.25 2.62 30.66
N GLU A 77 -17.47 2.59 30.14
CA GLU A 77 -17.71 2.22 28.75
C GLU A 77 -17.12 3.28 27.84
N ARG A 78 -15.92 2.98 27.33
CA ARG A 78 -15.22 3.80 26.35
C ARG A 78 -14.85 2.94 25.17
N ILE A 79 -14.97 3.52 23.99
CA ILE A 79 -14.43 2.97 22.75
C ILE A 79 -13.04 3.56 22.64
N VAL A 80 -11.98 2.81 22.96
CA VAL A 80 -10.63 3.27 22.62
C VAL A 80 -10.33 2.81 21.23
N LEU A 81 -10.14 3.80 20.35
CA LEU A 81 -9.70 3.62 18.99
C LEU A 81 -8.17 3.57 18.97
N LEU A 82 -7.59 2.44 18.58
CA LEU A 82 -6.15 2.30 18.41
C LEU A 82 -5.77 2.65 16.99
N HIS A 83 -5.08 3.77 16.80
CA HIS A 83 -4.47 4.12 15.51
C HIS A 83 -3.02 3.66 15.51
N ILE A 84 -2.73 2.55 14.82
CA ILE A 84 -1.37 2.01 14.71
C ILE A 84 -0.81 2.42 13.35
N GLU A 85 0.32 3.14 13.30
CA GLU A 85 1.05 3.39 12.05
C GLU A 85 2.36 2.63 12.04
N ILE A 86 2.63 1.92 10.95
CA ILE A 86 3.85 1.14 10.80
C ILE A 86 4.71 1.78 9.72
N GLN A 87 5.74 2.49 10.19
CA GLN A 87 6.57 3.26 9.29
C GLN A 87 7.96 2.64 9.14
N ALA A 88 8.19 2.03 7.96
CA ALA A 88 9.47 1.42 7.59
C ALA A 88 10.48 2.40 6.95
N GLN A 89 10.13 3.68 6.83
CA GLN A 89 10.98 4.73 6.25
C GLN A 89 10.74 6.07 6.94
N ARG A 90 11.83 6.81 7.24
CA ARG A 90 11.74 8.16 7.82
C ARG A 90 10.87 9.08 6.95
N THR A 91 9.90 9.74 7.59
CA THR A 91 9.12 10.82 6.98
C THR A 91 9.11 12.01 7.92
N ALA A 92 9.52 13.19 7.44
CA ALA A 92 9.59 14.41 8.26
C ALA A 92 8.22 14.80 8.85
N ASN A 93 7.14 14.60 8.09
CA ASN A 93 5.78 14.97 8.48
C ASN A 93 5.04 13.87 9.25
N PHE A 94 5.75 12.93 9.89
CA PHE A 94 5.08 11.81 10.60
C PHE A 94 4.26 12.27 11.81
N PRO A 95 4.76 13.12 12.74
CA PRO A 95 3.94 13.62 13.83
C PRO A 95 2.69 14.37 13.36
N LEU A 96 2.82 15.16 12.29
CA LEU A 96 1.68 15.84 11.67
C LEU A 96 0.66 14.84 11.12
N GLN A 97 1.09 13.76 10.47
CA GLN A 97 0.19 12.70 9.99
C GLN A 97 -0.56 12.05 11.16
N MET A 98 0.14 11.71 12.25
CA MET A 98 -0.47 11.17 13.46
C MET A 98 -1.55 12.11 14.01
N PHE A 99 -1.24 13.40 14.15
CA PHE A 99 -2.20 14.39 14.63
C PHE A 99 -3.41 14.56 13.70
N VAL A 100 -3.18 14.64 12.39
CA VAL A 100 -4.27 14.76 11.40
C VAL A 100 -5.19 13.54 11.47
N TYR A 101 -4.66 12.32 11.54
CA TYR A 101 -5.50 11.14 11.66
C TYR A 101 -6.24 11.07 12.98
N TYR A 102 -5.57 11.41 14.09
CA TYR A 102 -6.20 11.51 15.41
C TYR A 102 -7.44 12.39 15.33
N TYR A 103 -7.29 13.64 14.87
CA TYR A 103 -8.41 14.59 14.79
C TYR A 103 -9.52 14.09 13.86
N ARG A 104 -9.18 13.44 12.74
CA ARG A 104 -10.18 12.95 11.79
C ARG A 104 -10.99 11.78 12.33
N VAL A 105 -10.35 10.86 13.02
CA VAL A 105 -11.05 9.75 13.69
C VAL A 105 -11.91 10.31 14.81
N PHE A 106 -11.36 11.26 15.58
CA PHE A 106 -12.08 11.95 16.64
C PHE A 106 -13.37 12.62 16.12
N ASP A 107 -13.28 13.38 15.02
CA ASP A 107 -14.42 14.06 14.40
C ASP A 107 -15.41 13.07 13.73
N SER A 108 -14.90 12.08 12.98
CA SER A 108 -15.75 11.15 12.21
C SER A 108 -16.57 10.19 13.06
N TYR A 109 -16.18 9.99 14.32
CA TYR A 109 -16.86 9.11 15.27
C TYR A 109 -17.52 9.88 16.43
N GLU A 110 -17.82 11.17 16.22
CA GLU A 110 -18.55 12.02 17.18
C GLU A 110 -17.84 12.17 18.53
N PHE A 111 -16.54 12.44 18.48
CA PHE A 111 -15.69 12.81 19.63
C PHE A 111 -15.47 11.70 20.68
N PRO A 112 -15.03 10.48 20.29
CA PRO A 112 -14.76 9.39 21.23
C PRO A 112 -13.43 9.58 21.99
N GLU A 113 -13.20 8.76 23.02
CA GLU A 113 -11.84 8.57 23.54
C GLU A 113 -10.95 7.86 22.51
N LEU A 114 -9.73 8.34 22.29
CA LEU A 114 -8.88 7.91 21.18
C LEU A 114 -7.43 7.83 21.63
N ILE A 115 -6.73 6.77 21.24
CA ILE A 115 -5.29 6.58 21.50
C ILE A 115 -4.58 6.29 20.18
N SER A 116 -3.68 7.18 19.76
CA SER A 116 -2.80 6.90 18.63
C SER A 116 -1.49 6.28 19.12
N LEU A 117 -1.07 5.19 18.50
CA LEU A 117 0.13 4.42 18.80
C LEU A 117 1.04 4.37 17.56
N ALA A 118 2.35 4.52 17.75
CA ALA A 118 3.31 4.39 16.67
C ALA A 118 4.21 3.17 16.87
N ILE A 119 4.33 2.32 15.85
CA ILE A 119 5.33 1.25 15.79
C ILE A 119 6.37 1.63 14.72
N LEU A 120 7.56 2.03 15.17
CA LEU A 120 8.64 2.46 14.30
C LEU A 120 9.49 1.26 13.88
N ALA A 121 9.40 0.93 12.59
CA ALA A 121 9.95 -0.29 12.00
C ALA A 121 11.08 0.02 10.98
N ASP A 122 11.57 1.24 10.93
CA ASP A 122 12.69 1.66 10.08
C ASP A 122 14.06 1.27 10.68
N ASN A 123 15.12 1.51 9.90
CA ASN A 123 16.50 1.14 10.25
C ASN A 123 17.34 2.30 10.83
N ASP A 124 16.75 3.46 11.14
CA ASP A 124 17.44 4.60 11.74
C ASP A 124 17.19 4.61 13.27
N PRO A 125 18.18 4.29 14.12
CA PRO A 125 17.98 4.22 15.57
C PRO A 125 17.63 5.57 16.22
N ASN A 126 17.91 6.68 15.55
CA ASN A 126 17.71 8.03 16.08
C ASN A 126 16.36 8.65 15.68
N TRP A 127 15.67 8.08 14.70
CA TRP A 127 14.34 8.55 14.31
C TRP A 127 13.28 7.99 15.27
N ARG A 128 12.84 8.85 16.20
CA ARG A 128 11.90 8.53 17.30
C ARG A 128 10.85 9.62 17.53
N PRO A 129 10.00 9.92 16.54
CA PRO A 129 8.91 10.88 16.74
C PRO A 129 7.89 10.38 17.77
N ASP A 130 7.53 11.23 18.72
CA ASP A 130 6.49 10.96 19.72
C ASP A 130 5.52 12.15 19.94
N THR A 131 5.82 13.32 19.35
CA THR A 131 5.11 14.56 19.61
C THR A 131 4.95 15.42 18.35
N PHE A 132 3.75 15.96 18.13
CA PHE A 132 3.47 17.03 17.20
C PHE A 132 3.20 18.33 17.96
N GLU A 133 3.89 19.40 17.59
CA GLU A 133 3.75 20.71 18.23
C GLU A 133 3.59 21.81 17.19
N ARG A 134 2.69 22.76 17.47
CA ARG A 134 2.55 24.03 16.75
C ARG A 134 2.18 25.13 17.72
N ALA A 135 2.85 26.28 17.61
CA ALA A 135 2.50 27.48 18.36
C ALA A 135 2.55 28.71 17.44
N LEU A 136 1.54 29.58 17.53
CA LEU A 136 1.50 30.86 16.82
C LEU A 136 0.64 31.88 17.61
N ALA A 137 1.19 33.07 17.88
CA ALA A 137 0.48 34.18 18.52
C ALA A 137 -0.32 33.80 19.80
N GLY A 138 0.28 32.97 20.67
CA GLY A 138 -0.34 32.52 21.92
C GLY A 138 -1.32 31.34 21.78
N CYS A 139 -1.54 30.83 20.57
CA CYS A 139 -2.29 29.59 20.33
C CYS A 139 -1.32 28.42 20.15
N GLU A 140 -1.46 27.38 20.98
CA GLU A 140 -0.60 26.18 20.97
C GLU A 140 -1.42 24.89 20.82
N VAL A 141 -0.91 23.95 20.04
CA VAL A 141 -1.32 22.54 20.03
C VAL A 141 -0.09 21.69 20.30
N ARG A 142 -0.16 20.83 21.32
CA ARG A 142 0.80 19.76 21.61
C ARG A 142 0.05 18.43 21.66
N PHE A 143 0.38 17.54 20.74
CA PHE A 143 -0.18 16.20 20.64
C PHE A 143 0.93 15.16 20.82
N ARG A 144 0.89 14.44 21.95
CA ARG A 144 1.84 13.38 22.29
C ARG A 144 1.19 12.01 22.11
N PHE A 145 1.94 11.07 21.57
CA PHE A 145 1.48 9.70 21.32
C PHE A 145 2.53 8.67 21.76
N PRO A 146 2.13 7.52 22.33
CA PRO A 146 3.06 6.44 22.64
C PRO A 146 3.72 5.87 21.37
N THR A 147 5.02 5.64 21.47
CA THR A 147 5.85 5.17 20.36
C THR A 147 6.74 4.02 20.81
N VAL A 148 6.86 2.99 19.99
CA VAL A 148 7.76 1.84 20.19
C VAL A 148 8.71 1.73 19.01
N LYS A 149 10.01 1.56 19.28
CA LYS A 149 11.03 1.34 18.24
C LYS A 149 11.42 -0.14 18.22
N LEU A 150 11.19 -0.81 17.08
CA LEU A 150 11.48 -2.25 16.98
C LEU A 150 12.97 -2.57 17.12
N LEU A 151 13.87 -1.64 16.75
CA LEU A 151 15.31 -1.80 16.91
C LEU A 151 15.77 -1.89 18.38
N ASP A 152 14.91 -1.55 19.35
CA ASP A 152 15.24 -1.63 20.78
C ASP A 152 15.09 -3.05 21.32
N PHE A 153 14.45 -3.95 20.58
CA PHE A 153 14.24 -5.32 21.00
C PHE A 153 15.47 -6.17 20.70
N ASP A 154 15.93 -6.89 21.73
CA ASP A 154 16.98 -7.89 21.60
C ASP A 154 16.44 -9.17 20.93
N GLU A 155 17.15 -9.67 19.92
CA GLU A 155 16.71 -10.84 19.17
C GLU A 155 16.71 -12.11 20.00
N ALA A 156 17.67 -12.30 20.91
CA ALA A 156 17.72 -13.50 21.75
C ALA A 156 16.51 -13.54 22.71
N THR A 157 16.08 -12.39 23.21
CA THR A 157 14.87 -12.26 24.03
C THR A 157 13.61 -12.58 23.22
N LEU A 158 13.51 -12.04 22.00
CA LEU A 158 12.39 -12.37 21.08
C LEU A 158 12.39 -13.86 20.70
N GLU A 159 13.56 -14.48 20.61
CA GLU A 159 13.71 -15.90 20.30
C GLU A 159 13.18 -16.83 21.39
N GLN A 160 13.21 -16.40 22.64
CA GLN A 160 12.75 -17.18 23.79
C GLN A 160 11.29 -16.90 24.16
N SER A 161 10.70 -15.84 23.60
CA SER A 161 9.33 -15.45 23.89
C SER A 161 8.31 -16.46 23.37
N ARG A 162 7.30 -16.75 24.22
CA ARG A 162 6.10 -17.52 23.86
C ARG A 162 5.03 -16.67 23.17
N ASN A 163 5.18 -15.36 23.17
CA ASN A 163 4.27 -14.46 22.49
C ASN A 163 4.52 -14.57 20.96
N PRO A 164 3.53 -14.99 20.14
CA PRO A 164 3.71 -15.18 18.70
C PRO A 164 4.09 -13.88 17.98
N PHE A 165 3.68 -12.71 18.49
CA PHE A 165 4.07 -11.43 17.93
C PHE A 165 5.56 -11.13 18.06
N ALA A 166 6.26 -11.76 19.02
CA ALA A 166 7.71 -11.67 19.09
C ALA A 166 8.39 -12.24 17.84
N LEU A 167 7.82 -13.29 17.24
CA LEU A 167 8.32 -13.85 15.99
C LEU A 167 8.09 -12.88 14.81
N VAL A 168 6.98 -12.14 14.81
CA VAL A 168 6.72 -11.06 13.83
C VAL A 168 7.81 -9.98 13.92
N VAL A 169 8.12 -9.50 15.13
CA VAL A 169 9.17 -8.50 15.35
C VAL A 169 10.54 -9.07 14.94
N LEU A 170 10.86 -10.31 15.32
CA LEU A 170 12.10 -10.98 14.96
C LEU A 170 12.26 -11.13 13.43
N ALA A 171 11.18 -11.54 12.75
CA ALA A 171 11.15 -11.66 11.29
C ALA A 171 11.39 -10.30 10.62
N HIS A 172 10.81 -9.23 11.16
CA HIS A 172 11.04 -7.87 10.69
C HIS A 172 12.50 -7.44 10.86
N LEU A 173 13.10 -7.62 12.04
CA LEU A 173 14.50 -7.28 12.31
C LEU A 173 15.46 -8.04 11.39
N ARG A 174 15.24 -9.35 11.20
CA ARG A 174 16.01 -10.17 10.27
C ARG A 174 15.82 -9.74 8.81
N ALA A 175 14.60 -9.37 8.40
CA ALA A 175 14.36 -8.83 7.06
C ALA A 175 15.15 -7.53 6.81
N LEU A 176 15.26 -6.66 7.82
CA LEU A 176 16.11 -5.46 7.74
C LEU A 176 17.60 -5.81 7.62
N LYS A 177 18.10 -6.71 8.49
CA LYS A 177 19.52 -7.11 8.53
C LYS A 177 19.97 -7.83 7.26
N THR A 178 19.10 -8.66 6.68
CA THR A 178 19.42 -9.49 5.50
C THR A 178 19.14 -8.77 4.16
N ARG A 179 18.73 -7.50 4.20
CA ARG A 179 18.38 -6.74 3.01
C ARG A 179 19.57 -6.66 2.05
N GLY A 180 19.36 -7.15 0.82
CA GLY A 180 20.41 -7.19 -0.21
C GLY A 180 21.25 -8.47 -0.19
N ASN A 181 21.03 -9.40 0.75
CA ASN A 181 21.68 -10.70 0.80
C ASN A 181 20.63 -11.84 0.74
N PRO A 182 20.29 -12.34 -0.47
CA PRO A 182 19.25 -13.35 -0.64
C PRO A 182 19.55 -14.69 0.04
N GLU A 183 20.82 -15.09 0.14
CA GLU A 183 21.23 -16.36 0.76
C GLU A 183 21.04 -16.30 2.28
N LEU A 184 21.50 -15.21 2.91
CA LEU A 184 21.28 -14.98 4.33
C LEU A 184 19.78 -14.86 4.65
N MET A 185 19.01 -14.16 3.80
CA MET A 185 17.56 -14.06 3.97
C MET A 185 16.87 -15.43 3.92
N LEU A 186 17.30 -16.33 3.02
CA LEU A 186 16.78 -17.70 3.00
C LEU A 186 17.12 -18.44 4.29
N ARG A 187 18.37 -18.39 4.75
CA ARG A 187 18.80 -19.04 6.00
C ARG A 187 17.98 -18.57 7.19
N GLU A 188 17.78 -17.26 7.32
CA GLU A 188 16.98 -16.67 8.38
C GLU A 188 15.49 -17.06 8.29
N LYS A 189 14.91 -17.08 7.08
CA LYS A 189 13.52 -17.52 6.89
C LYS A 189 13.33 -18.99 7.30
N LEU A 190 14.27 -19.87 6.93
CA LEU A 190 14.24 -21.28 7.34
C LEU A 190 14.38 -21.45 8.86
N ALA A 191 15.21 -20.62 9.51
CA ALA A 191 15.32 -20.62 10.97
C ALA A 191 14.01 -20.22 11.66
N LEU A 192 13.34 -19.17 11.18
CA LEU A 192 12.03 -18.75 11.70
C LEU A 192 10.96 -19.82 11.52
N VAL A 193 10.91 -20.45 10.34
CA VAL A 193 9.99 -21.57 10.04
C VAL A 193 10.15 -22.69 11.06
N ARG A 194 11.40 -23.11 11.35
CA ARG A 194 11.67 -24.13 12.39
C ARG A 194 11.21 -23.67 13.77
N GLN A 195 11.49 -22.41 14.13
CA GLN A 195 11.10 -21.87 15.44
C GLN A 195 9.57 -21.82 15.63
N MET A 196 8.78 -21.61 14.58
CA MET A 196 7.31 -21.67 14.69
C MET A 196 6.83 -23.04 15.16
N HIS A 197 7.44 -24.11 14.67
CA HIS A 197 7.08 -25.50 15.00
C HIS A 197 7.59 -25.97 16.36
N THR A 198 8.59 -25.30 16.95
CA THR A 198 9.14 -25.70 18.26
C THR A 198 8.53 -24.96 19.44
N ARG A 199 7.85 -23.83 19.21
CA ARG A 199 7.33 -22.95 20.28
C ARG A 199 5.91 -23.28 20.74
N GLY A 200 5.32 -24.38 20.27
CA GLY A 200 4.00 -24.85 20.71
C GLY A 200 2.84 -23.93 20.30
N TYR A 201 3.00 -23.19 19.22
CA TYR A 201 1.92 -22.39 18.63
C TYR A 201 0.80 -23.30 18.12
N ASN A 202 -0.44 -22.85 18.22
CA ASN A 202 -1.54 -23.57 17.62
C ASN A 202 -1.50 -23.47 16.08
N PRO A 203 -2.16 -24.38 15.35
CA PRO A 203 -2.10 -24.40 13.88
C PRO A 203 -2.47 -23.05 13.24
N LYS A 204 -3.48 -22.35 13.77
CA LYS A 204 -3.89 -21.04 13.26
C LYS A 204 -2.79 -19.99 13.39
N GLN A 205 -2.14 -19.93 14.55
CA GLN A 205 -1.02 -19.02 14.79
C GLN A 205 0.14 -19.34 13.83
N VAL A 206 0.46 -20.61 13.59
CA VAL A 206 1.51 -21.02 12.65
C VAL A 206 1.21 -20.53 11.22
N ILE A 207 -0.02 -20.68 10.74
CA ILE A 207 -0.47 -20.19 9.40
C ILE A 207 -0.28 -18.68 9.28
N ASP A 208 -0.79 -17.92 10.25
CA ASP A 208 -0.75 -16.46 10.19
C ASP A 208 0.70 -15.96 10.33
N LEU A 209 1.53 -16.62 11.14
CA LEU A 209 2.97 -16.33 11.22
C LEU A 209 3.68 -16.63 9.89
N TYR A 210 3.36 -17.74 9.21
CA TYR A 210 3.91 -18.03 7.89
C TYR A 210 3.56 -16.95 6.87
N ARG A 211 2.29 -16.51 6.84
CA ARG A 211 1.83 -15.41 5.99
C ARG A 211 2.67 -14.16 6.25
N VAL A 212 2.80 -13.75 7.51
CA VAL A 212 3.59 -12.57 7.89
C VAL A 212 5.03 -12.70 7.44
N VAL A 213 5.70 -13.82 7.72
CA VAL A 213 7.10 -14.05 7.33
C VAL A 213 7.26 -14.04 5.80
N ASP A 214 6.31 -14.56 5.01
CA ASP A 214 6.38 -14.46 3.55
C ASP A 214 6.20 -13.03 3.02
N TYR A 215 5.36 -12.22 3.67
CA TYR A 215 5.25 -10.81 3.30
C TYR A 215 6.54 -10.04 3.58
N LEU A 216 7.16 -10.27 4.73
CA LEU A 216 8.34 -9.54 5.19
C LEU A 216 9.64 -10.02 4.51
N MET A 217 9.81 -11.33 4.29
CA MET A 217 11.04 -11.95 3.80
C MET A 217 10.87 -12.50 2.38
N ASN A 218 11.06 -11.61 1.40
CA ASN A 218 10.83 -11.91 -0.01
C ASN A 218 11.99 -12.68 -0.65
N LEU A 219 11.73 -13.92 -1.01
CA LEU A 219 12.69 -14.81 -1.67
C LEU A 219 12.36 -15.02 -3.16
N THR A 220 13.32 -15.58 -3.89
CA THR A 220 13.10 -16.04 -5.28
C THR A 220 12.18 -17.27 -5.32
N LYS A 221 11.66 -17.62 -6.51
CA LYS A 221 10.82 -18.81 -6.69
C LYS A 221 11.51 -20.10 -6.21
N LEU A 222 12.78 -20.27 -6.58
CA LEU A 222 13.57 -21.45 -6.22
C LEU A 222 13.77 -21.54 -4.69
N GLN A 223 14.09 -20.41 -4.06
CA GLN A 223 14.26 -20.37 -2.61
C GLN A 223 12.95 -20.60 -1.85
N ASN A 224 11.81 -20.12 -2.36
CA ASN A 224 10.50 -20.43 -1.78
C ASN A 224 10.15 -21.92 -1.90
N GLN A 225 10.64 -22.63 -2.92
CA GLN A 225 10.47 -24.08 -3.01
C GLN A 225 11.19 -24.79 -1.86
N VAL A 226 12.42 -24.39 -1.53
CA VAL A 226 13.17 -24.92 -0.38
C VAL A 226 12.40 -24.71 0.93
N VAL A 227 11.79 -23.53 1.11
CA VAL A 227 10.96 -23.25 2.30
C VAL A 227 9.73 -24.17 2.35
N ARG A 228 9.06 -24.39 1.22
CA ARG A 228 7.89 -25.28 1.13
C ARG A 228 8.25 -26.74 1.45
N GLU A 229 9.36 -27.23 0.93
CA GLU A 229 9.86 -28.59 1.22
C GLU A 229 10.18 -28.76 2.71
N LEU A 230 10.71 -27.73 3.38
CA LEU A 230 10.92 -27.76 4.82
C LEU A 230 9.58 -27.83 5.58
N ILE A 231 8.60 -27.01 5.21
CA ILE A 231 7.30 -26.99 5.88
C ILE A 231 6.62 -28.37 5.77
N GLN A 232 6.59 -28.97 4.57
CA GLN A 232 6.02 -30.30 4.35
C GLN A 232 6.67 -31.38 5.22
N ARG A 233 8.00 -31.32 5.41
CA ARG A 233 8.71 -32.24 6.31
C ARG A 233 8.30 -32.05 7.76
N LEU A 234 8.25 -30.81 8.23
CA LEU A 234 7.85 -30.49 9.62
C LEU A 234 6.40 -30.89 9.91
N GLU A 235 5.49 -30.72 8.96
CA GLU A 235 4.09 -31.15 9.05
C GLU A 235 3.98 -32.67 9.18
N ALA A 236 4.73 -33.42 8.36
CA ALA A 236 4.76 -34.88 8.40
C ALA A 236 5.35 -35.43 9.71
N GLU A 237 6.36 -34.75 10.27
CA GLU A 237 6.98 -35.15 11.55
C GLU A 237 6.08 -34.90 12.76
N GLN A 238 5.19 -33.91 12.71
CA GLN A 238 4.37 -33.48 13.84
C GLN A 238 2.92 -33.97 13.79
N ASP A 239 2.56 -34.80 12.80
CA ASP A 239 1.19 -35.26 12.53
C ASP A 239 0.14 -34.12 12.63
N MET A 240 0.55 -32.93 12.18
CA MET A 240 -0.25 -31.73 12.18
C MET A 240 -0.61 -31.43 10.74
N PRO A 241 -1.72 -31.98 10.20
CA PRO A 241 -2.18 -31.63 8.87
C PRO A 241 -2.70 -30.19 8.90
N LEU A 242 -1.85 -29.24 8.52
CA LEU A 242 -2.30 -27.93 8.11
C LEU A 242 -2.94 -28.05 6.71
N THR A 243 -4.18 -28.55 6.68
CA THR A 243 -5.10 -28.45 5.52
C THR A 243 -5.17 -27.03 4.94
N SER A 244 -4.89 -26.05 5.79
CA SER A 244 -4.83 -24.62 5.51
C SER A 244 -3.53 -24.13 4.84
N LEU A 245 -2.44 -24.91 4.82
CA LEU A 245 -1.23 -24.54 4.07
C LEU A 245 -1.39 -24.83 2.57
N GLU A 246 -2.15 -25.88 2.23
CA GLU A 246 -2.66 -26.13 0.88
C GLU A 246 -3.64 -25.04 0.44
N GLU A 247 -4.58 -24.64 1.31
CA GLU A 247 -5.44 -23.47 1.06
C GLU A 247 -4.63 -22.18 0.89
N LEU A 248 -3.57 -21.99 1.67
CA LEU A 248 -2.61 -20.88 1.51
C LEU A 248 -1.89 -20.93 0.17
N ALA A 249 -1.47 -22.11 -0.28
CA ALA A 249 -0.82 -22.30 -1.57
C ALA A 249 -1.80 -22.06 -2.75
N ILE A 250 -3.07 -22.43 -2.57
CA ILE A 250 -4.18 -22.18 -3.51
C ILE A 250 -4.54 -20.70 -3.53
N GLU A 251 -4.75 -20.05 -2.37
CA GLU A 251 -4.95 -18.61 -2.23
C GLU A 251 -3.77 -17.83 -2.82
N GLU A 252 -2.53 -18.26 -2.59
CA GLU A 252 -1.35 -17.68 -3.21
C GLU A 252 -1.38 -17.82 -4.73
N GLY A 253 -1.79 -18.97 -5.25
CA GLY A 253 -1.99 -19.22 -6.68
C GLY A 253 -3.02 -18.27 -7.28
N VAL A 254 -4.20 -18.18 -6.65
CA VAL A 254 -5.31 -17.30 -7.05
C VAL A 254 -4.90 -15.83 -6.97
N ARG A 255 -4.30 -15.41 -5.86
CA ARG A 255 -3.86 -14.02 -5.64
C ARG A 255 -2.76 -13.63 -6.61
N LYS A 256 -1.86 -14.55 -6.95
CA LYS A 256 -0.83 -14.33 -7.96
C LYS A 256 -1.43 -14.22 -9.35
N GLY A 257 -2.42 -15.07 -9.69
CA GLY A 257 -3.20 -14.98 -10.93
C GLY A 257 -3.93 -13.64 -11.04
N LEU A 258 -4.62 -13.22 -9.99
CA LEU A 258 -5.36 -11.95 -9.97
C LEU A 258 -4.42 -10.73 -10.08
N ARG A 259 -3.29 -10.73 -9.35
CA ARG A 259 -2.29 -9.65 -9.48
C ARG A 259 -1.70 -9.59 -10.87
N GLN A 260 -1.40 -10.75 -11.48
CA GLN A 260 -0.89 -10.79 -12.85
C GLN A 260 -1.94 -10.28 -13.83
N GLY A 261 -3.21 -10.68 -13.68
CA GLY A 261 -4.32 -10.22 -14.51
C GLY A 261 -4.55 -8.71 -14.40
N ILE A 262 -4.63 -8.16 -13.18
CA ILE A 262 -4.78 -6.70 -12.97
C ILE A 262 -3.58 -5.94 -13.53
N GLN A 263 -2.36 -6.42 -13.27
CA GLN A 263 -1.16 -5.75 -13.76
C GLN A 263 -1.08 -5.76 -15.29
N GLN A 264 -1.43 -6.87 -15.92
CA GLN A 264 -1.51 -6.98 -17.39
C GLN A 264 -2.64 -6.08 -17.93
N GLY A 265 -3.81 -6.09 -17.31
CA GLY A 265 -4.95 -5.25 -17.72
C GLY A 265 -4.66 -3.75 -17.62
N ILE A 266 -4.05 -3.29 -16.52
CA ILE A 266 -3.63 -1.88 -16.37
C ILE A 266 -2.56 -1.53 -17.40
N GLN A 267 -1.57 -2.40 -17.60
CA GLN A 267 -0.48 -2.14 -18.55
C GLN A 267 -1.00 -2.05 -19.99
N GLN A 268 -1.90 -2.95 -20.38
CA GLN A 268 -2.58 -2.92 -21.67
C GLN A 268 -3.49 -1.70 -21.81
N GLY A 269 -4.29 -1.37 -20.78
CA GLY A 269 -5.20 -0.22 -20.80
C GLY A 269 -4.47 1.12 -20.89
N ILE A 270 -3.36 1.29 -20.16
CA ILE A 270 -2.52 2.51 -20.26
C ILE A 270 -1.88 2.58 -21.65
N GLN A 271 -1.35 1.48 -22.17
CA GLN A 271 -0.69 1.46 -23.47
C GLN A 271 -1.67 1.81 -24.60
N GLN A 272 -2.87 1.22 -24.57
CA GLN A 272 -3.95 1.53 -25.51
C GLN A 272 -4.44 2.98 -25.36
N GLY A 273 -4.64 3.45 -24.12
CA GLY A 273 -5.10 4.82 -23.86
C GLY A 273 -4.10 5.89 -24.31
N ILE A 274 -2.80 5.67 -24.09
CA ILE A 274 -1.74 6.57 -24.59
C ILE A 274 -1.72 6.57 -26.12
N GLN A 275 -1.79 5.39 -26.74
CA GLN A 275 -1.76 5.28 -28.20
C GLN A 275 -2.96 5.97 -28.85
N GLN A 276 -4.16 5.76 -28.32
CA GLN A 276 -5.38 6.43 -28.78
C GLN A 276 -5.31 7.95 -28.54
N GLY A 277 -4.83 8.38 -27.37
CA GLY A 277 -4.70 9.80 -27.04
C GLY A 277 -3.71 10.54 -27.94
N ILE A 278 -2.58 9.91 -28.29
CA ILE A 278 -1.61 10.47 -29.24
C ILE A 278 -2.21 10.57 -30.64
N GLN A 279 -2.89 9.52 -31.12
CA GLN A 279 -3.54 9.57 -32.44
C GLN A 279 -4.63 10.64 -32.52
N GLN A 280 -5.49 10.74 -31.51
CA GLN A 280 -6.51 11.79 -31.43
C GLN A 280 -5.87 13.19 -31.37
N GLY A 281 -4.83 13.37 -30.55
CA GLY A 281 -4.13 14.65 -30.44
C GLY A 281 -3.45 15.08 -31.74
N LEU A 282 -2.83 14.15 -32.49
CA LEU A 282 -2.26 14.42 -33.80
C LEU A 282 -3.34 14.79 -34.82
N ARG A 283 -4.45 14.05 -34.85
CA ARG A 283 -5.59 14.32 -35.73
C ARG A 283 -6.16 15.71 -35.49
N ASP A 284 -6.48 16.04 -34.25
CA ASP A 284 -6.99 17.36 -33.87
C ASP A 284 -5.98 18.47 -34.16
N GLY A 285 -4.68 18.17 -34.05
CA GLY A 285 -3.59 19.06 -34.43
C GLY A 285 -3.59 19.36 -35.93
N LEU A 286 -3.64 18.33 -36.76
CA LEU A 286 -3.66 18.47 -38.22
C LEU A 286 -4.91 19.20 -38.69
N VAL A 287 -6.11 18.83 -38.23
CA VAL A 287 -7.36 19.52 -38.59
C VAL A 287 -7.27 21.02 -38.28
N ARG A 288 -6.76 21.39 -37.09
CA ARG A 288 -6.56 22.80 -36.71
C ARG A 288 -5.53 23.49 -37.59
N ALA A 289 -4.43 22.82 -37.92
CA ALA A 289 -3.39 23.37 -38.79
C ALA A 289 -3.90 23.61 -40.22
N THR A 290 -4.61 22.62 -40.81
CA THR A 290 -5.22 22.74 -42.13
C THR A 290 -6.22 23.90 -42.18
N LEU A 291 -7.13 23.99 -41.20
CA LEU A 291 -8.12 25.07 -41.12
C LEU A 291 -7.46 26.44 -41.01
N ARG A 292 -6.45 26.58 -40.15
CA ARG A 292 -5.75 27.85 -39.96
C ARG A 292 -5.03 28.31 -41.23
N LEU A 293 -4.43 27.37 -41.98
CA LEU A 293 -3.82 27.65 -43.28
C LEU A 293 -4.86 28.16 -44.28
N LEU A 294 -6.00 27.47 -44.40
CA LEU A 294 -7.07 27.87 -45.32
C LEU A 294 -7.66 29.23 -44.94
N GLN A 295 -7.91 29.49 -43.65
CA GLN A 295 -8.37 30.80 -43.17
C GLN A 295 -7.37 31.91 -43.50
N THR A 296 -6.07 31.66 -43.31
CA THR A 296 -5.02 32.64 -43.60
C THR A 296 -4.97 32.99 -45.10
N ARG A 297 -5.25 32.01 -45.98
CA ARG A 297 -5.16 32.19 -47.43
C ARG A 297 -6.45 32.68 -48.09
N PHE A 298 -7.60 32.24 -47.59
CA PHE A 298 -8.90 32.42 -48.24
C PHE A 298 -9.95 33.11 -47.35
N GLY A 299 -9.58 33.55 -46.14
CA GLY A 299 -10.47 34.25 -45.23
C GLY A 299 -11.45 33.34 -44.47
N GLU A 300 -12.42 33.95 -43.80
CA GLU A 300 -13.34 33.25 -42.90
C GLU A 300 -14.26 32.24 -43.60
N ASP A 301 -14.47 32.37 -44.91
CA ASP A 301 -15.26 31.42 -45.70
C ASP A 301 -14.71 29.98 -45.63
N ALA A 302 -13.42 29.82 -45.34
CA ALA A 302 -12.77 28.52 -45.14
C ALA A 302 -13.31 27.73 -43.92
N LEU A 303 -13.92 28.40 -42.93
CA LEU A 303 -14.47 27.75 -41.74
C LEU A 303 -15.59 26.75 -42.06
N ARG A 304 -16.28 26.93 -43.19
CA ARG A 304 -17.34 26.01 -43.63
C ARG A 304 -16.84 24.58 -43.86
N LEU A 305 -15.52 24.39 -44.04
CA LEU A 305 -14.89 23.08 -44.28
C LEU A 305 -14.56 22.32 -42.98
N GLN A 306 -14.66 22.97 -41.82
CA GLN A 306 -14.36 22.35 -40.53
C GLN A 306 -15.15 21.06 -40.25
N PRO A 307 -16.47 20.98 -40.48
CA PRO A 307 -17.23 19.76 -40.24
C PRO A 307 -16.76 18.59 -41.10
N ARG A 308 -16.29 18.85 -42.33
CA ARG A 308 -15.79 17.82 -43.25
C ARG A 308 -14.39 17.34 -42.85
N LEU A 309 -13.50 18.24 -42.46
CA LEU A 309 -12.15 17.89 -41.99
C LEU A 309 -12.18 17.07 -40.69
N VAL A 310 -13.11 17.40 -39.77
CA VAL A 310 -13.27 16.64 -38.52
C VAL A 310 -13.76 15.21 -38.79
N GLN A 311 -14.46 14.92 -39.88
CA GLN A 311 -14.92 13.57 -40.21
C GLN A 311 -13.80 12.64 -40.73
N ILE A 312 -12.64 13.18 -41.11
CA ILE A 312 -11.54 12.40 -41.65
C ILE A 312 -10.81 11.68 -40.51
N GLU A 313 -10.86 10.35 -40.52
CA GLU A 313 -10.23 9.53 -39.48
C GLU A 313 -8.76 9.19 -39.78
N SER A 314 -8.36 9.23 -41.05
CA SER A 314 -7.00 8.92 -41.46
C SER A 314 -6.05 10.10 -41.27
N LEU A 315 -5.01 9.87 -40.45
CA LEU A 315 -3.91 10.82 -40.24
C LEU A 315 -3.18 11.14 -41.55
N GLU A 316 -2.89 10.12 -42.37
CA GLU A 316 -2.19 10.30 -43.65
C GLU A 316 -2.99 11.17 -44.63
N GLN A 317 -4.31 11.00 -44.66
CA GLN A 317 -5.18 11.85 -45.48
C GLN A 317 -5.19 13.30 -44.98
N LEU A 318 -5.20 13.52 -43.66
CA LEU A 318 -5.12 14.86 -43.07
C LEU A 318 -3.76 15.54 -43.31
N GLU A 319 -2.66 14.79 -43.28
CA GLU A 319 -1.33 15.32 -43.63
C GLU A 319 -1.28 15.74 -45.10
N ALA A 320 -1.78 14.91 -46.02
CA ALA A 320 -1.87 15.24 -47.43
C ALA A 320 -2.74 16.48 -47.68
N LEU A 321 -3.90 16.58 -47.03
CA LEU A 321 -4.77 17.75 -47.12
C LEU A 321 -4.12 19.00 -46.53
N THR A 322 -3.29 18.88 -45.49
CA THR A 322 -2.55 20.03 -44.95
C THR A 322 -1.55 20.57 -45.97
N ALA A 323 -0.86 19.69 -46.71
CA ALA A 323 0.04 20.10 -47.79
C ALA A 323 -0.73 20.72 -48.97
N GLU A 324 -1.85 20.13 -49.38
CA GLU A 324 -2.72 20.65 -50.45
C GLU A 324 -3.31 22.01 -50.09
N ALA A 325 -3.67 22.25 -48.82
CA ALA A 325 -4.16 23.54 -48.34
C ALA A 325 -3.14 24.68 -48.55
N ALA A 326 -1.84 24.36 -48.57
CA ALA A 326 -0.78 25.33 -48.86
C ALA A 326 -0.58 25.60 -50.36
N LEU A 327 -0.90 24.63 -51.23
CA LEU A 327 -0.65 24.70 -52.67
C LEU A 327 -1.88 25.06 -53.51
N ALA A 328 -3.09 24.84 -52.99
CA ALA A 328 -4.32 25.05 -53.74
C ALA A 328 -4.45 26.50 -54.26
N PRO A 329 -4.86 26.72 -55.53
CA PRO A 329 -4.99 28.06 -56.12
C PRO A 329 -6.25 28.81 -55.65
N SER A 330 -7.28 28.10 -55.18
CA SER A 330 -8.50 28.68 -54.60
C SER A 330 -9.11 27.75 -53.55
N LEU A 331 -10.08 28.24 -52.79
CA LEU A 331 -10.80 27.45 -51.78
C LEU A 331 -11.65 26.34 -52.43
N GLU A 332 -12.26 26.59 -53.59
CA GLU A 332 -13.05 25.60 -54.35
C GLU A 332 -12.17 24.47 -54.89
N ALA A 333 -10.94 24.80 -55.31
CA ALA A 333 -9.97 23.80 -55.78
C ALA A 333 -9.54 22.86 -54.64
N PHE A 334 -9.40 23.39 -53.42
CA PHE A 334 -9.15 22.58 -52.22
C PHE A 334 -10.37 21.75 -51.82
N GLU A 335 -11.57 22.34 -51.89
CA GLU A 335 -12.82 21.64 -51.57
C GLU A 335 -13.09 20.46 -52.50
N GLY A 336 -12.73 20.56 -53.78
CA GLY A 336 -12.80 19.44 -54.73
C GLY A 336 -11.86 18.28 -54.42
N LYS A 337 -10.85 18.47 -53.57
CA LYS A 337 -9.94 17.42 -53.07
C LYS A 337 -10.43 16.77 -51.77
N LEU A 338 -11.42 17.37 -51.13
CA LEU A 338 -11.97 16.92 -49.86
C LEU A 338 -13.00 15.78 -50.00
N GLY A 339 -13.39 15.42 -51.23
CA GLY A 339 -14.38 14.38 -51.52
C GLY A 339 -15.78 14.81 -51.13
#